data_AF-A0A4R1HX50-F1
#
_entry.id   AF-A0A4R1HX50-F1
#
_cell.length_a   1.000
_cell.length_b   1.000
_cell.length_c   1.000
_cell.angle_alpha   90.00
_cell.angle_beta   90.00
_cell.angle_gamma   90.00
#
_symmetry.space_group_name_H-M   'P 1'
#
loop_
_entity.id
_entity.type
_entity.pdbx_description
1 polymer ?
#
loop_
_entity_poly.entity_id
_entity_poly.type
_entity_poly.pdbx_seq_one_letter_code
_entity_poly.pdbx_strand_id
1 'polypeptide(L)'
;MSPLRAPTVGGLAGGVGATTVARALHAREIGRVGDAGRLPDVVVCRATRCGLALAERPETAGSAPAPVLAVTAAGGDPDDAVVARLAAVGAGWSGPVVLPRVGHWDVSDDPYADAAGLLGRSTPPAPLARYAEALGEIVALLTASGRLEIVDDERDSVGALRPVRGIRIGVPGTAW
;
A
#
# COMPACT_ATOMS: atom_id res chain seq x y z
N MET A 1 -18.19 -18.91 -5.90
CA MET A 1 -16.91 -18.28 -5.52
C MET A 1 -17.09 -16.79 -5.74
N SER A 2 -16.97 -15.98 -4.69
CA SER A 2 -17.03 -14.53 -4.83
C SER A 2 -15.82 -14.04 -5.64
N PRO A 3 -15.98 -13.06 -6.55
CA PRO A 3 -14.84 -12.53 -7.29
C PRO A 3 -13.90 -11.79 -6.33
N LEU A 4 -12.61 -12.13 -6.36
CA LEU A 4 -11.56 -11.40 -5.64
C LEU A 4 -11.29 -10.08 -6.36
N ARG A 5 -11.26 -8.96 -5.64
CA ARG A 5 -10.84 -7.67 -6.21
C ARG A 5 -9.31 -7.54 -6.22
N ALA A 6 -8.81 -6.65 -7.08
CA ALA A 6 -7.40 -6.27 -7.04
C ALA A 6 -7.06 -5.58 -5.70
N PRO A 7 -5.91 -5.90 -5.09
CA PRO A 7 -5.46 -5.23 -3.89
C PRO A 7 -5.18 -3.74 -4.14
N THR A 8 -5.20 -2.97 -3.06
CA THR A 8 -4.81 -1.56 -3.01
C THR A 8 -3.55 -1.42 -2.18
N VAL A 9 -2.64 -0.54 -2.60
CA VAL A 9 -1.36 -0.28 -1.94
C VAL A 9 -1.18 1.21 -1.72
N GLY A 10 -0.75 1.61 -0.53
CA GLY A 10 -0.42 3.01 -0.22
C GLY A 10 0.80 3.13 0.68
N GLY A 11 1.48 4.26 0.63
CA GLY A 11 2.67 4.53 1.44
C GLY A 11 2.41 5.48 2.61
N LEU A 12 3.04 5.29 3.76
CA LEU A 12 2.98 6.26 4.87
C LEU A 12 3.76 7.56 4.59
N ALA A 13 4.69 7.51 3.62
CA ALA A 13 5.47 8.64 3.16
C ALA A 13 5.83 8.48 1.67
N GLY A 14 6.41 9.51 1.06
CA GLY A 14 6.98 9.43 -0.29
C GLY A 14 8.26 8.58 -0.32
N GLY A 15 8.50 7.89 -1.43
CA GLY A 15 9.74 7.12 -1.66
C GLY A 15 9.90 5.87 -0.79
N VAL A 16 8.81 5.34 -0.22
CA VAL A 16 8.84 4.14 0.63
C VAL A 16 8.78 2.82 -0.15
N GLY A 17 8.60 2.87 -1.47
CA GLY A 17 8.47 1.70 -2.34
C GLY A 17 7.02 1.27 -2.65
N ALA A 18 6.02 2.11 -2.34
CA ALA A 18 4.61 1.79 -2.57
C ALA A 18 4.31 1.45 -4.04
N THR A 19 4.80 2.26 -4.99
CA THR A 19 4.68 1.98 -6.43
C THR A 19 5.27 0.62 -6.82
N THR A 20 6.47 0.29 -6.33
CA THR A 20 7.13 -0.98 -6.65
C THR A 20 6.33 -2.18 -6.13
N VAL A 21 5.84 -2.10 -4.89
CA VAL A 21 4.95 -3.12 -4.31
C VAL A 21 3.65 -3.22 -5.10
N ALA A 22 3.05 -2.09 -5.47
CA ALA A 22 1.81 -2.06 -6.25
C ALA A 22 1.98 -2.74 -7.60
N ARG A 23 3.08 -2.46 -8.32
CA ARG A 23 3.41 -3.10 -9.59
C ARG A 23 3.62 -4.60 -9.42
N ALA A 24 4.36 -5.01 -8.40
CA ALA A 24 4.65 -6.42 -8.15
C ALA A 24 3.41 -7.25 -7.79
N LEU A 25 2.46 -6.65 -7.08
CA LEU A 25 1.19 -7.29 -6.70
C LEU A 25 0.08 -7.13 -7.76
N HIS A 26 0.35 -6.45 -8.88
CA HIS A 26 -0.67 -5.97 -9.82
C HIS A 26 -1.84 -5.24 -9.13
N ALA A 27 -1.50 -4.48 -8.09
CA ALA A 27 -2.42 -3.75 -7.23
C ALA A 27 -2.64 -2.31 -7.72
N ARG A 28 -3.71 -1.68 -7.24
CA ARG A 28 -3.97 -0.25 -7.43
C ARG A 28 -3.18 0.56 -6.38
N GLU A 29 -2.29 1.43 -6.84
CA GLU A 29 -1.64 2.39 -5.95
C GLU A 29 -2.60 3.55 -5.62
N ILE A 30 -2.75 3.86 -4.33
CA ILE A 30 -3.62 4.95 -3.84
C ILE A 30 -2.83 6.16 -3.32
N GLY A 31 -1.50 6.14 -3.42
CA GLY A 31 -0.64 7.23 -2.97
C GLY A 31 -0.37 7.21 -1.47
N ARG A 32 -0.34 8.39 -0.83
CA ARG A 32 0.01 8.54 0.58
C ARG A 32 -1.19 8.23 1.48
N VAL A 33 -0.98 7.37 2.48
CA VAL A 33 -1.98 7.05 3.50
C VAL A 33 -2.08 8.21 4.47
N GLY A 34 -3.26 8.84 4.54
CA GLY A 34 -3.54 10.04 5.34
C GLY A 34 -4.73 10.84 4.80
N ASP A 35 -5.02 10.73 3.51
CA ASP A 35 -6.07 11.52 2.85
C ASP A 35 -7.40 10.75 2.65
N ALA A 36 -7.38 9.41 2.75
CA ALA A 36 -8.43 8.55 2.19
C ALA A 36 -9.45 7.98 3.19
N GLY A 37 -9.36 8.29 4.49
CA GLY A 37 -10.30 7.80 5.53
C GLY A 37 -10.30 6.27 5.78
N ARG A 38 -9.85 5.46 4.82
CA ARG A 38 -9.71 4.01 4.87
C ARG A 38 -8.28 3.60 4.52
N LEU A 39 -7.75 2.61 5.25
CA LEU A 39 -6.44 2.05 4.97
C LEU A 39 -6.49 1.16 3.70
N PRO A 40 -5.45 1.20 2.84
CA PRO A 40 -5.29 0.24 1.74
C PRO A 40 -5.05 -1.17 2.27
N ASP A 41 -5.07 -2.17 1.38
CA ASP A 41 -4.80 -3.56 1.74
C ASP A 41 -3.37 -3.81 2.19
N VAL A 42 -2.43 -3.10 1.56
CA VAL A 42 -1.03 -3.07 1.94
C VAL A 42 -0.61 -1.63 2.20
N VAL A 43 -0.10 -1.38 3.40
CA VAL A 43 0.52 -0.11 3.76
C VAL A 43 2.02 -0.28 3.76
N VAL A 44 2.73 0.60 3.05
CA VAL A 44 4.18 0.55 2.91
C VAL A 44 4.84 1.63 3.76
N CYS A 45 5.87 1.26 4.52
CA CYS A 45 6.70 2.19 5.25
C CYS A 45 8.19 1.84 5.08
N ARG A 46 9.07 2.70 5.59
CA ARG A 46 10.51 2.40 5.68
C ARG A 46 10.82 1.79 7.04
N ALA A 47 11.81 0.89 7.07
CA ALA A 47 12.45 0.35 8.27
C ALA A 47 13.29 1.43 9.00
N THR A 48 12.68 2.55 9.35
CA THR A 48 13.30 3.63 10.12
C THR A 48 12.41 3.98 11.30
N ARG A 49 12.99 4.59 12.34
CA ARG A 49 12.22 5.04 13.51
C ARG A 49 11.02 5.90 13.12
N CYS A 50 11.20 6.84 12.19
CA CYS A 50 10.11 7.70 11.71
C CYS A 50 9.06 6.91 10.92
N GLY A 51 9.48 5.97 10.06
CA GLY A 51 8.55 5.13 9.30
C GLY A 51 7.69 4.25 10.21
N LEU A 52 8.30 3.63 11.20
CA LEU A 52 7.60 2.78 12.18
C LEU A 52 6.71 3.59 13.12
N ALA A 53 7.13 4.78 13.55
CA ALA A 53 6.27 5.66 14.35
C ALA A 53 5.00 6.11 13.60
N LEU A 54 5.06 6.28 12.28
CA LEU A 54 3.87 6.49 11.46
C LEU A 54 2.99 5.24 11.39
N ALA A 55 3.60 4.06 11.40
CA ALA A 55 2.91 2.77 11.35
C ALA A 55 2.27 2.35 12.68
N GLU A 56 2.54 3.06 13.78
CA GLU A 56 1.84 2.90 15.07
C GLU A 56 0.48 3.60 15.13
N ARG A 57 0.20 4.47 14.15
CA ARG A 57 -1.04 5.26 14.11
C ARG A 57 -2.10 4.76 13.11
N PRO A 58 -2.23 3.46 12.78
CA PRO A 58 -3.26 3.07 11.83
C PRO A 58 -4.60 3.11 12.57
N GLU A 59 -5.32 4.21 12.42
CA GLU A 59 -6.74 4.24 12.77
C GLU A 59 -7.48 3.31 11.80
N THR A 60 -7.71 2.06 12.21
CA THR A 60 -8.67 1.19 11.56
C THR A 60 -10.06 1.61 12.01
N ALA A 61 -10.69 2.51 11.26
CA ALA A 61 -12.10 2.81 11.47
C ALA A 61 -12.95 1.59 11.06
N GLY A 62 -13.42 0.81 12.04
CA GLY A 62 -14.43 -0.22 11.86
C GLY A 62 -13.96 -1.68 11.78
N SER A 63 -14.92 -2.58 11.60
CA SER A 63 -14.81 -4.06 11.59
C SER A 63 -14.06 -4.65 10.38
N ALA A 64 -13.28 -3.86 9.65
CA ALA A 64 -12.55 -4.34 8.48
C ALA A 64 -11.36 -5.24 8.90
N PRO A 65 -11.01 -6.27 8.12
CA PRO A 65 -9.79 -7.04 8.33
C PRO A 65 -8.58 -6.10 8.40
N ALA A 66 -7.60 -6.42 9.25
CA ALA A 66 -6.40 -5.62 9.40
C ALA A 66 -5.60 -5.54 8.08
N PRO A 67 -4.87 -4.44 7.81
CA PRO A 67 -4.02 -4.35 6.62
C PRO A 67 -2.71 -5.09 6.80
N VAL A 68 -2.04 -5.41 5.69
CA VAL A 68 -0.65 -5.88 5.72
C VAL A 68 0.28 -4.68 5.82
N LEU A 69 1.26 -4.73 6.71
CA LEU A 69 2.30 -3.72 6.81
C LEU A 69 3.54 -4.20 6.06
N ALA A 70 3.86 -3.59 4.92
CA ALA A 70 5.09 -3.85 4.20
C ALA A 70 6.18 -2.85 4.60
N VAL A 71 7.37 -3.35 4.95
CA VAL A 71 8.43 -2.55 5.58
C VAL A 71 9.68 -2.62 4.74
N THR A 72 9.96 -1.56 3.98
CA THR A 72 11.12 -1.49 3.09
C THR A 72 12.41 -1.26 3.88
N ALA A 73 13.34 -2.21 3.78
CA ALA A 73 14.66 -2.12 4.39
C ALA A 73 15.51 -0.98 3.79
N ALA A 74 16.25 -0.26 4.64
CA ALA A 74 17.03 0.92 4.22
C ALA A 74 18.42 0.59 3.62
N GLY A 75 18.64 -0.64 3.13
CA GLY A 75 19.91 -1.07 2.51
C GLY A 75 20.76 -2.04 3.32
N GLY A 76 20.20 -2.65 4.35
CA GLY A 76 20.76 -3.77 5.10
C GLY A 76 19.65 -4.50 5.84
N ASP A 77 19.98 -5.61 6.50
CA ASP A 77 19.03 -6.29 7.38
C ASP A 77 18.61 -5.33 8.52
N PRO A 78 17.34 -5.36 8.96
CA PRO A 78 16.88 -4.51 10.05
C PRO A 78 17.66 -4.81 11.33
N ASP A 79 18.05 -3.77 12.06
CA ASP A 79 18.70 -3.93 13.37
C ASP A 79 17.72 -4.42 14.46
N ASP A 80 18.25 -4.88 15.59
CA ASP A 80 17.44 -5.41 16.70
C ASP A 80 16.39 -4.41 17.22
N ALA A 81 16.69 -3.11 17.16
CA ALA A 81 15.75 -2.08 17.60
C ALA A 81 14.57 -1.94 16.63
N VAL A 82 14.82 -2.06 15.32
CA VAL A 82 13.79 -2.14 14.28
C VAL A 82 12.96 -3.41 14.44
N VAL A 83 13.59 -4.56 14.69
CA VAL A 83 12.89 -5.84 14.93
C VAL A 83 11.99 -5.76 16.16
N ALA A 84 12.50 -5.28 17.30
CA ALA A 84 11.70 -5.09 18.51
C ALA A 84 10.52 -4.12 18.28
N ARG A 85 10.76 -3.08 17.47
CA ARG A 85 9.71 -2.11 17.14
C ARG A 85 8.66 -2.67 16.18
N LEU A 86 9.04 -3.51 15.23
CA LEU A 86 8.12 -4.22 14.35
C LEU A 86 7.17 -5.12 15.14
N ALA A 87 7.68 -5.82 16.15
CA ALA A 87 6.86 -6.63 17.05
C ALA A 87 5.84 -5.76 17.81
N ALA A 88 6.23 -4.56 18.24
CA ALA A 88 5.33 -3.63 18.93
C ALA A 88 4.26 -3.01 18.00
N VAL A 89 4.61 -2.73 16.74
CA VAL A 89 3.69 -2.17 15.75
C VAL A 89 2.61 -3.17 15.33
N GLY A 90 2.89 -4.47 15.37
CA GLY A 90 2.05 -5.54 14.79
C GLY A 90 0.59 -5.62 15.28
N ALA A 91 0.23 -5.03 16.43
CA ALA A 91 -1.09 -5.19 17.04
C ALA A 91 -2.28 -4.61 16.23
N GLY A 92 -2.04 -3.82 15.18
CA GLY A 92 -3.08 -3.26 14.29
C GLY A 92 -3.00 -3.76 12.83
N TRP A 93 -2.14 -4.74 12.55
CA TRP A 93 -1.84 -5.22 11.21
C TRP A 93 -2.04 -6.74 11.15
N SER A 94 -2.33 -7.27 9.96
CA SER A 94 -2.33 -8.73 9.74
C SER A 94 -0.94 -9.34 9.88
N GLY A 95 0.10 -8.51 9.74
CA GLY A 95 1.49 -8.88 9.97
C GLY A 95 2.43 -7.87 9.31
N PRO A 96 3.61 -7.60 9.90
CA PRO A 96 4.68 -6.92 9.20
C PRO A 96 5.40 -7.89 8.24
N VAL A 97 5.60 -7.48 6.99
CA VAL A 97 6.46 -8.17 6.03
C VAL A 97 7.63 -7.26 5.67
N VAL A 98 8.86 -7.74 5.90
CA VAL A 98 10.06 -6.97 5.57
C VAL A 98 10.39 -7.15 4.09
N LEU A 99 10.41 -6.05 3.35
CA LEU A 99 10.82 -6.01 1.96
C LEU A 99 12.32 -5.71 1.88
N PRO A 100 13.15 -6.63 1.34
CA PRO A 100 14.57 -6.39 1.21
C PRO A 100 14.85 -5.29 0.19
N ARG A 101 15.95 -4.55 0.37
CA ARG A 101 16.45 -3.68 -0.69
C ARG A 101 16.94 -4.54 -1.85
N VAL A 102 16.44 -4.26 -3.05
CA VAL A 102 16.89 -4.90 -4.28
C VAL A 102 17.93 -4.00 -4.95
N GLY A 103 19.21 -4.32 -4.75
CA GLY A 103 20.31 -3.57 -5.38
C GLY A 103 20.29 -3.64 -6.90
N HIS A 104 19.71 -4.70 -7.48
CA HIS A 104 19.56 -4.83 -8.94
C HIS A 104 18.77 -3.69 -9.58
N TRP A 105 17.79 -3.12 -8.86
CA TRP A 105 16.98 -2.02 -9.37
C TRP A 105 17.72 -0.69 -9.46
N ASP A 106 18.86 -0.54 -8.76
CA ASP A 106 19.68 0.66 -8.88
C ASP A 106 20.37 0.77 -10.25
N VAL A 107 20.45 -0.35 -11.00
CA VAL A 107 21.09 -0.45 -12.32
C VAL A 107 20.15 -0.95 -13.42
N SER A 108 18.87 -1.17 -13.10
CA SER A 108 17.87 -1.62 -14.08
C SER A 108 17.34 -0.43 -14.88
N ASP A 109 17.12 -0.64 -16.18
CA ASP A 109 16.51 0.34 -17.07
C ASP A 109 15.03 0.57 -16.75
N ASP A 110 14.33 -0.46 -16.25
CA ASP A 110 12.93 -0.38 -15.82
C ASP A 110 12.67 -1.27 -14.58
N PRO A 111 12.96 -0.75 -13.37
CA PRO A 111 12.76 -1.50 -12.13
C PRO A 111 11.27 -1.80 -11.85
N TYR A 112 10.33 -1.08 -12.47
CA TYR A 112 8.90 -1.30 -12.28
C TYR A 112 8.39 -2.46 -13.14
N ALA A 113 8.89 -2.60 -14.37
CA ALA A 113 8.63 -3.77 -15.20
C ALA A 113 9.22 -5.03 -14.58
N ASP A 114 10.45 -4.94 -14.03
CA ASP A 114 11.06 -6.05 -13.30
C ASP A 114 10.19 -6.49 -12.12
N ALA A 115 9.73 -5.54 -11.31
CA ALA A 115 8.85 -5.81 -10.18
C ALA A 115 7.53 -6.46 -10.61
N ALA A 116 6.87 -5.93 -11.65
CA ALA A 116 5.62 -6.47 -12.19
C ALA A 116 5.75 -7.90 -12.72
N GLY A 117 6.94 -8.30 -13.18
CA GLY A 117 7.18 -9.65 -13.66
C GLY A 117 7.40 -10.71 -12.58
N LEU A 118 7.52 -10.34 -11.29
CA LEU A 118 8.00 -11.25 -10.26
C LEU A 118 7.03 -12.37 -9.91
N LEU A 119 5.77 -12.05 -9.62
CA LEU A 119 4.79 -13.07 -9.22
C LEU A 119 4.42 -14.02 -10.35
N GLY A 120 4.62 -13.62 -11.61
CA GLY A 120 4.40 -14.48 -12.77
C GLY A 120 5.51 -15.51 -13.02
N ARG A 121 6.63 -15.44 -12.29
CA ARG A 121 7.79 -16.33 -12.49
C ARG A 121 7.78 -17.45 -11.46
N SER A 122 7.83 -18.70 -11.93
CA SER A 122 8.04 -19.87 -11.07
C SER A 122 9.44 -19.90 -10.44
N THR A 123 10.40 -19.21 -11.05
CA THR A 123 11.79 -19.13 -10.56
C THR A 123 12.30 -17.70 -10.76
N PRO A 124 12.22 -16.83 -9.73
CA PRO A 124 12.71 -15.47 -9.84
C PRO A 124 14.24 -15.45 -9.98
N PRO A 125 14.80 -14.45 -10.71
CA PRO A 125 16.25 -14.25 -10.75
C PRO A 125 16.83 -14.13 -9.34
N ALA A 126 18.04 -14.68 -9.12
CA ALA A 126 18.67 -14.70 -7.79
C ALA A 126 18.69 -13.34 -7.07
N PRO A 127 18.97 -12.19 -7.73
CA PRO A 127 18.93 -10.88 -7.08
C PRO A 127 17.53 -10.46 -6.56
N LEU A 128 16.47 -11.08 -7.06
CA LEU A 128 15.07 -10.76 -6.77
C LEU A 128 14.37 -11.82 -5.91
N ALA A 129 15.04 -12.95 -5.64
CA ALA A 129 14.41 -14.11 -4.98
C ALA A 129 13.85 -13.77 -3.59
N ARG A 130 14.63 -13.07 -2.75
CA ARG A 130 14.17 -12.64 -1.41
C ARG A 130 13.00 -11.66 -1.48
N TYR A 131 12.96 -10.80 -2.49
CA TYR A 131 11.84 -9.88 -2.68
C TYR A 131 10.58 -10.65 -3.12
N ALA A 132 10.72 -11.63 -4.03
CA ALA A 132 9.63 -12.49 -4.45
C ALA A 132 9.06 -13.35 -3.30
N GLU A 133 9.91 -13.84 -2.41
CA GLU A 133 9.50 -14.54 -1.18
C GLU A 133 8.65 -13.63 -0.28
N ALA A 134 9.11 -12.41 -0.03
CA ALA A 134 8.36 -11.42 0.75
C ALA A 134 7.02 -11.05 0.08
N LEU A 135 6.96 -10.95 -1.24
CA LEU A 135 5.69 -10.77 -1.96
C LEU A 135 4.74 -11.96 -1.76
N GLY A 136 5.25 -13.19 -1.76
CA GLY A 136 4.48 -14.39 -1.47
C GLY A 136 3.87 -14.38 -0.07
N GLU A 137 4.61 -13.89 0.93
CA GLU A 137 4.12 -13.68 2.29
C GLU A 137 2.99 -12.64 2.34
N ILE A 138 3.14 -11.51 1.64
CA ILE A 138 2.07 -10.50 1.52
C ILE A 138 0.81 -11.12 0.91
N VAL A 139 0.94 -11.89 -0.17
CA VAL A 139 -0.19 -12.56 -0.83
C VAL A 139 -0.88 -13.55 0.12
N ALA A 140 -0.10 -14.31 0.89
CA ALA A 140 -0.63 -15.25 1.88
C ALA A 140 -1.46 -14.52 2.96
N LEU A 141 -0.95 -13.41 3.49
CA LEU A 141 -1.65 -12.60 4.51
C LEU A 141 -2.92 -11.93 3.93
N LEU A 142 -2.86 -11.40 2.71
CA LEU A 142 -4.01 -10.82 2.02
C LEU A 142 -5.12 -11.85 1.80
N THR A 143 -4.74 -13.08 1.44
CA THR A 143 -5.68 -14.18 1.24
C THR A 143 -6.27 -14.66 2.57
N ALA A 144 -5.43 -14.86 3.58
CA ALA A 144 -5.87 -15.33 4.90
C ALA A 144 -6.78 -14.33 5.64
N SER A 145 -6.62 -13.03 5.38
CA SER A 145 -7.46 -11.99 5.99
C SER A 145 -8.84 -11.83 5.33
N GLY A 146 -9.10 -12.48 4.19
CA GLY A 146 -10.36 -12.33 3.44
C GLY A 146 -10.57 -10.93 2.85
N ARG A 147 -9.55 -10.07 2.89
CA ARG A 147 -9.67 -8.63 2.54
C ARG A 147 -9.97 -8.38 1.07
N LEU A 148 -9.60 -9.34 0.22
CA LEU A 148 -9.86 -9.31 -1.23
C LEU A 148 -11.28 -9.77 -1.59
N GLU A 149 -12.01 -10.37 -0.67
CA GLU A 149 -13.41 -10.80 -0.86
C GLU A 149 -14.39 -9.65 -0.58
N ILE A 150 -13.93 -8.62 0.13
CA ILE A 150 -14.68 -7.40 0.34
C ILE A 150 -14.65 -6.64 -0.97
N VAL A 151 -15.75 -6.72 -1.72
CA VAL A 151 -16.02 -5.81 -2.83
C VAL A 151 -16.02 -4.40 -2.22
N ASP A 152 -15.12 -3.56 -2.72
CA ASP A 152 -15.19 -2.14 -2.43
C ASP A 152 -16.56 -1.69 -2.91
N ASP A 153 -17.48 -1.42 -1.96
CA ASP A 153 -18.78 -0.86 -2.28
C ASP A 153 -18.47 0.41 -3.09
N GLU A 154 -18.87 0.43 -4.37
CA GLU A 154 -18.59 1.48 -5.35
C GLU A 154 -19.02 2.90 -4.88
N ARG A 155 -19.62 3.00 -3.70
CA ARG A 155 -20.13 4.21 -3.04
C ARG A 155 -19.05 5.20 -2.60
N ASP A 156 -17.77 4.83 -2.55
CA ASP A 156 -16.68 5.80 -2.30
C ASP A 156 -16.10 6.41 -3.60
N SER A 157 -16.57 5.98 -4.78
CA SER A 157 -16.09 6.47 -6.08
C SER A 157 -16.62 7.86 -6.47
N VAL A 158 -17.39 8.51 -5.62
CA VAL A 158 -17.83 9.88 -5.86
C VAL A 158 -17.57 10.68 -4.60
N GLY A 159 -16.36 11.22 -4.52
CA GLY A 159 -16.20 12.57 -3.98
C GLY A 159 -17.15 13.46 -4.78
N ALA A 160 -18.41 13.51 -4.34
CA ALA A 160 -19.39 14.44 -4.81
C ALA A 160 -18.71 15.79 -4.64
N LEU A 161 -18.39 16.43 -5.76
CA LEU A 161 -18.12 17.85 -5.80
C LEU A 161 -19.23 18.48 -4.98
N ARG A 162 -18.91 18.89 -3.74
CA ARG A 162 -19.84 19.65 -2.94
C ARG A 162 -20.24 20.83 -3.82
N PRO A 163 -21.51 21.04 -4.15
CA PRO A 163 -21.90 22.27 -4.81
C PRO A 163 -21.44 23.39 -3.88
N VAL A 164 -20.47 24.17 -4.34
CA VAL A 164 -20.06 25.39 -3.65
C VAL A 164 -21.30 26.28 -3.64
N ARG A 165 -21.97 26.34 -2.48
CA ARG A 165 -23.02 27.30 -2.23
C ARG A 165 -22.41 28.69 -2.41
N GLY A 166 -22.79 29.37 -3.48
CA GLY A 166 -22.64 30.82 -3.58
C GLY A 166 -21.88 31.33 -4.79
N ILE A 167 -22.32 31.01 -6.00
CA ILE A 167 -22.21 31.98 -7.12
C ILE A 167 -23.57 32.05 -7.81
N ARG A 168 -24.34 33.09 -7.50
CA ARG A 168 -25.44 33.53 -8.38
C ARG A 168 -24.79 34.39 -9.46
N ILE A 169 -24.60 33.84 -10.66
CA ILE A 169 -24.39 34.67 -11.85
C ILE A 169 -25.75 35.31 -12.14
N GLY A 170 -25.91 36.57 -11.76
CA GLY A 170 -27.07 37.36 -12.14
C GLY A 170 -27.13 37.48 -13.65
N VAL A 171 -28.27 37.13 -14.24
CA VAL A 171 -28.57 37.45 -15.63
C VAL A 171 -28.73 38.97 -15.72
N PRO A 172 -27.98 39.71 -16.54
CA PRO A 172 -28.26 41.12 -16.77
C PRO A 172 -29.61 41.23 -17.47
N GLY A 173 -30.52 41.99 -16.85
CA GLY A 173 -31.87 42.18 -17.33
C GLY A 173 -31.93 42.81 -18.72
N THR A 174 -32.83 42.28 -19.54
CA THR A 174 -33.40 42.98 -20.68
C THR A 174 -34.26 44.12 -20.16
N ALA A 175 -33.81 45.35 -20.41
CA ALA A 175 -34.58 46.56 -20.17
C ALA A 175 -34.54 47.40 -21.46
N TRP A 176 -35.70 47.43 -22.12
CA TRP A 176 -36.20 48.38 -23.13
C TRP A 176 -35.52 48.39 -24.51
#